data_AF-A0A7W4C249-F1
#
_entry.id   AF-A0A7W4C249-F1
#
_cell.length_a   1.000
_cell.length_b   1.000
_cell.length_c   1.000
_cell.angle_alpha   90.00
_cell.angle_beta   90.00
_cell.angle_gamma   90.00
#
_symmetry.space_group_name_H-M   'P 1'
#
loop_
_entity.id
_entity.type
_entity.pdbx_description
1 polymer ?
#
loop_
_entity_poly.entity_id
_entity_poly.type
_entity_poly.pdbx_seq_one_letter_code
_entity_poly.pdbx_strand_id
1 'polypeptide(L)'
;MARQVIYTFKGQTKTIAFSYDVHHDLYEAAAEAEGIDLQKFLILEKQIALTSKKGAKAEKEFRKTEFARFGFSSIKFVREDDEI
;
A
#
# COMPACT_ATOMS: atom_id res chain seq x y z
N MET A 1 -17.44 -4.49 12.24
CA MET A 1 -16.85 -3.24 11.70
C MET A 1 -15.98 -3.62 10.51
N ALA A 2 -16.59 -3.78 9.34
CA ALA A 2 -15.81 -4.06 8.14
C ALA A 2 -15.11 -2.76 7.73
N ARG A 3 -13.78 -2.83 7.64
CA ARG A 3 -12.97 -1.78 7.05
C ARG A 3 -12.77 -2.22 5.61
N GLN A 4 -12.73 -1.29 4.67
CA GLN A 4 -12.48 -1.61 3.27
C GLN A 4 -11.38 -0.71 2.73
N VAL A 5 -10.56 -1.23 1.82
CA VAL A 5 -9.63 -0.41 1.04
C VAL A 5 -10.15 -0.34 -0.38
N ILE A 6 -10.31 0.88 -0.88
CA ILE A 6 -10.56 1.12 -2.30
C ILE A 6 -9.24 1.54 -2.92
N TYR A 7 -8.82 0.88 -3.99
CA TYR A 7 -7.65 1.27 -4.77
C TYR A 7 -7.94 1.15 -6.26
N THR A 8 -7.20 1.88 -7.08
CA THR A 8 -7.25 1.74 -8.53
C THR A 8 -5.96 1.07 -9.00
N PHE A 9 -6.05 -0.13 -9.54
CA PHE A 9 -4.91 -0.87 -10.07
C PHE A 9 -5.02 -1.00 -11.59
N LYS A 10 -4.04 -0.50 -12.34
CA LYS A 10 -4.01 -0.55 -13.82
C LYS A 10 -5.32 -0.06 -14.48
N GLY A 11 -5.94 0.97 -13.91
CA GLY A 11 -7.20 1.54 -14.40
C GLY A 11 -8.48 0.81 -13.93
N GLN A 12 -8.36 -0.22 -13.10
CA GLN A 12 -9.50 -0.89 -12.48
C GLN A 12 -9.61 -0.50 -11.01
N THR A 13 -10.72 0.14 -10.63
CA THR A 13 -11.04 0.41 -9.23
C THR A 13 -11.55 -0.86 -8.57
N LYS A 14 -10.89 -1.26 -7.49
CA LYS A 14 -11.21 -2.44 -6.71
C LYS A 14 -11.38 -2.06 -5.25
N THR A 15 -12.32 -2.75 -4.61
CA THR A 15 -12.59 -2.61 -3.18
C THR A 15 -12.36 -3.95 -2.52
N ILE A 16 -11.55 -3.94 -1.47
CA ILE A 16 -11.19 -5.15 -0.72
C ILE A 16 -11.57 -4.97 0.73
N ALA A 17 -11.95 -6.06 1.39
CA ALA A 17 -12.14 -6.06 2.83
C ALA A 17 -10.78 -5.94 3.52
N PHE A 18 -10.67 -4.97 4.42
CA PHE A 18 -9.51 -4.68 5.23
C PHE A 18 -9.74 -5.11 6.67
N SER A 19 -8.76 -5.75 7.28
CA SER A 19 -8.75 -6.03 8.72
C SER A 19 -7.39 -5.69 9.30
N TYR A 20 -7.38 -4.86 10.34
CA TYR A 20 -6.15 -4.52 11.08
C TYR A 20 -5.53 -5.71 11.82
N ASP A 21 -6.29 -6.80 11.94
CA ASP A 21 -5.82 -8.08 12.50
C ASP A 21 -4.84 -8.79 11.55
N VAL A 22 -5.00 -8.57 10.24
CA VAL A 22 -4.22 -9.24 9.18
C VAL A 22 -3.26 -8.27 8.49
N HIS A 23 -3.65 -7.00 8.32
CA HIS A 23 -2.86 -6.00 7.60
C HIS A 23 -2.59 -4.77 8.46
N HIS A 24 -1.32 -4.39 8.58
CA HIS A 24 -0.94 -3.17 9.30
C HIS A 24 -1.17 -1.91 8.46
N ASP A 25 -1.21 -2.03 7.13
CA ASP A 25 -1.25 -0.91 6.20
C ASP A 25 -2.18 -1.15 4.99
N LEU A 26 -2.73 -0.05 4.46
CA LEU A 26 -3.54 0.00 3.24
C LEU A 26 -2.83 -0.61 2.03
N TYR A 27 -1.53 -0.32 1.95
CA TYR A 27 -0.63 -0.80 0.91
C TYR A 27 -0.45 -2.32 0.96
N GLU A 28 -0.42 -2.87 2.18
CA GLU A 28 -0.28 -4.30 2.44
C GLU A 28 -1.52 -5.05 1.96
N ALA A 29 -2.70 -4.55 2.33
CA ALA A 29 -3.95 -5.13 1.89
C ALA A 29 -4.14 -5.06 0.37
N ALA A 30 -3.86 -3.90 -0.25
CA ALA A 30 -4.00 -3.73 -1.70
C ALA A 30 -3.05 -4.66 -2.48
N ALA A 31 -1.84 -4.89 -1.96
CA ALA A 31 -0.89 -5.79 -2.59
C ALA A 31 -1.26 -7.25 -2.39
N GLU A 32 -1.64 -7.67 -1.18
CA GLU A 32 -2.08 -9.05 -0.93
C GLU A 32 -3.30 -9.42 -1.78
N ALA A 33 -4.27 -8.51 -1.92
CA ALA A 33 -5.45 -8.74 -2.74
C ALA A 33 -5.15 -8.91 -4.24
N GLU A 34 -4.10 -8.26 -4.76
CA GLU A 34 -3.62 -8.48 -6.13
C GLU A 34 -2.57 -9.60 -6.23
N GLY A 35 -2.18 -10.24 -5.11
CA GLY A 35 -1.10 -11.22 -5.07
C GLY A 35 0.29 -10.62 -5.35
N ILE A 36 0.47 -9.33 -5.08
CA ILE A 36 1.72 -8.61 -5.26
C ILE A 36 2.59 -8.79 -4.01
N ASP A 37 3.74 -9.41 -4.23
CA ASP A 37 4.72 -9.65 -3.18
C ASP A 37 5.39 -8.34 -2.75
N LEU A 38 4.96 -7.82 -1.60
CA LEU A 38 5.61 -6.67 -0.96
C LEU A 38 6.94 -6.99 -0.32
N GLN A 39 7.32 -8.26 -0.23
CA GLN A 39 8.62 -8.65 0.29
C GLN A 39 9.73 -8.09 -0.61
N LYS A 40 9.59 -8.18 -1.94
CA LYS A 40 10.52 -7.51 -2.88
C LYS A 40 10.54 -6.00 -2.69
N PHE A 41 9.38 -5.41 -2.45
CA PHE A 41 9.24 -3.98 -2.20
C PHE A 41 9.99 -3.57 -0.91
N LEU A 42 9.82 -4.31 0.19
CA LEU A 42 10.51 -4.12 1.46
C LEU A 42 12.02 -4.32 1.33
N ILE A 43 12.47 -5.31 0.56
CA ILE A 43 13.90 -5.55 0.33
C ILE A 43 14.54 -4.35 -0.40
N LEU A 44 13.89 -3.83 -1.44
CA LEU A 44 14.34 -2.65 -2.18
C LEU A 44 14.28 -1.37 -1.33
N GLU A 45 13.19 -1.18 -0.57
CA GLU A 45 13.04 -0.06 0.37
C GLU A 45 14.20 -0.06 1.37
N LYS A 46 14.49 -1.21 1.97
CA LYS A 46 15.58 -1.39 2.94
C LYS A 46 16.95 -1.15 2.31
N GLN A 47 17.16 -1.58 1.07
CA GLN A 47 18.41 -1.34 0.34
C GLN A 47 18.63 0.15 0.03
N ILE A 48 17.55 0.86 -0.33
CA ILE A 48 17.57 2.32 -0.54
C ILE A 48 17.79 3.06 0.78
N ALA A 49 17.17 2.60 1.87
CA ALA A 49 17.39 3.13 3.21
C ALA A 49 18.86 3.03 3.64
N LEU A 50 19.49 1.88 3.37
CA LEU A 50 20.89 1.61 3.68
C LEU A 50 21.87 2.44 2.84
N THR A 51 21.54 2.70 1.57
CA THR A 51 22.39 3.49 0.67
C THR A 51 22.15 4.99 0.76
N SER A 52 20.99 5.42 1.26
CA SER A 52 20.62 6.82 1.35
C SER A 52 20.93 7.40 2.73
N LYS A 53 21.78 8.45 2.78
CA LYS A 53 22.07 9.24 4.00
C LYS A 53 20.83 9.88 4.68
N LYS A 54 19.64 9.80 4.05
CA LYS A 54 18.34 10.27 4.56
C LYS A 54 17.27 9.17 4.43
N GLY A 55 17.53 7.99 4.99
CA GLY A 55 16.71 6.77 4.87
C GLY A 55 15.20 7.04 4.91
N ALA A 56 14.69 7.62 6.00
CA ALA A 56 13.26 7.77 6.24
C ALA A 56 12.47 8.54 5.15
N LYS A 57 13.13 9.46 4.43
CA LYS A 57 12.47 10.23 3.35
C LYS A 57 12.54 9.50 2.01
N ALA A 58 13.66 8.83 1.74
CA ALA A 58 13.85 8.04 0.53
C ALA A 58 12.94 6.80 0.53
N GLU A 59 12.76 6.16 1.69
CA GLU A 59 11.87 5.01 1.87
C GLU A 59 10.41 5.36 1.52
N LYS A 60 9.88 6.46 2.08
CA LYS A 60 8.51 6.92 1.81
C LYS A 60 8.27 7.29 0.33
N GLU A 61 9.22 7.99 -0.27
CA GLU A 61 9.13 8.38 -1.68
C GLU A 61 9.24 7.15 -2.59
N PHE A 62 10.13 6.21 -2.27
CA PHE A 62 10.26 4.96 -3.00
C PHE A 62 8.98 4.12 -2.92
N ARG A 63 8.34 4.06 -1.74
CA ARG A 63 7.03 3.42 -1.56
C ARG A 63 5.97 4.00 -2.47
N LYS A 64 5.79 5.32 -2.46
CA LYS A 64 4.83 5.95 -3.35
C LYS A 64 5.16 5.71 -4.83
N THR A 65 6.43 5.82 -5.19
CA THR A 65 6.88 5.71 -6.58
C THR A 65 6.71 4.29 -7.11
N GLU A 66 7.09 3.27 -6.35
CA GLU A 66 7.00 1.89 -6.80
C GLU A 66 5.54 1.42 -6.83
N PHE A 67 4.70 1.80 -5.87
CA PHE A 67 3.26 1.54 -5.95
C PHE A 67 2.62 2.21 -7.17
N ALA A 68 2.97 3.46 -7.45
CA ALA A 68 2.55 4.14 -8.67
C ALA A 68 3.05 3.40 -9.94
N ARG A 69 4.27 2.85 -9.90
CA ARG A 69 4.88 2.08 -10.99
C ARG A 69 4.22 0.72 -11.22
N PHE A 70 3.81 0.04 -10.15
CA PHE A 70 2.99 -1.17 -10.22
C PHE A 70 1.62 -0.89 -10.85
N GLY A 71 1.19 0.38 -10.83
CA GLY A 71 -0.09 0.83 -11.38
C GLY A 71 -1.15 0.99 -10.31
N PHE A 72 -0.77 0.98 -9.02
CA PHE A 72 -1.65 1.38 -7.95
C PHE A 72 -1.77 2.91 -7.91
N SER A 73 -3.00 3.37 -7.89
CA SER A 73 -3.36 4.78 -7.82
C SER A 73 -4.61 4.94 -6.94
N SER A 74 -4.76 6.08 -6.29
CA SER A 74 -5.89 6.38 -5.39
C SER A 74 -6.21 5.29 -4.37
N ILE A 75 -5.24 4.91 -3.53
CA ILE A 75 -5.49 4.02 -2.38
C ILE A 75 -6.20 4.84 -1.28
N LYS A 76 -7.43 4.48 -0.97
CA LYS A 76 -8.29 5.11 0.02
C LYS A 76 -8.76 4.09 1.05
N PHE A 77 -8.73 4.50 2.30
CA PHE A 77 -9.36 3.77 3.38
C PHE A 77 -10.83 4.14 3.46
N VAL A 78 -11.71 3.14 3.53
CA VAL A 78 -13.13 3.33 3.82
C VAL A 78 -13.42 2.63 5.14
N ARG A 79 -13.80 3.41 6.14
CA ARG A 79 -14.40 2.90 7.37
C ARG A 79 -15.90 3.07 7.23
N GLU A 80 -16.67 2.04 7.56
CA GLU A 80 -18.14 2.15 7.74
C GLU A 80 -18.55 3.14 8.85
N ASP A 81 -17.59 3.71 9.60
CA ASP A 81 -17.80 4.68 10.68
C ASP A 81 -17.68 6.16 10.21
N ASP A 82 -17.50 6.44 8.91
CA ASP A 82 -17.49 7.84 8.39
C ASP A 82 -18.90 8.40 8.12
N GLU A 83 -19.94 7.73 8.61
CA GLU A 83 -21.27 8.30 8.85
C GLU A 83 -21.72 7.92 10.26
N ILE A 84 -21.54 8.84 11.23
CA ILE A 84 -22.59 9.64 11.92
C ILE A 84 -21.90 10.58 12.93
#